data_AF-A0A7J7GXI7-F1
#
_entry.id   AF-A0A7J7GXI7-F1
#
_cell.length_a   1.000
_cell.length_b   1.000
_cell.length_c   1.000
_cell.angle_alpha   90.00
_cell.angle_beta   90.00
_cell.angle_gamma   90.00
#
_symmetry.space_group_name_H-M   'P 1'
#
loop_
_entity.id
_entity.type
_entity.pdbx_description
1 polymer ?
#
loop_
_entity_poly.entity_id
_entity_poly.type
_entity_poly.pdbx_seq_one_letter_code
_entity_poly.pdbx_strand_id
1 'polypeptide(L)'
;MSSSFVVVDQVIDEVNSCVKNETKGLIKNFLPPGCLYGETALLFANALYFKGQWDQKFDKTRTRNMNFHLLDGEIVQVPYMTSKRGSRHLYGLFGGYKILSIPYQGSDFSMYFFLPNETDGLEKLVKKLKYPTLDS
;
A
#
# COMPACT_ATOMS: atom_id res chain seq x y z
N MET A 1 7.29 34.13 -24.40
CA MET A 1 7.29 33.51 -23.06
C MET A 1 5.93 32.95 -22.62
N SER A 2 4.78 33.49 -23.07
CA SER A 2 3.44 32.96 -22.67
C SER A 2 3.08 31.57 -23.24
N SER A 3 3.56 31.23 -24.46
CA SER A 3 3.19 29.97 -25.12
C SER A 3 3.74 28.71 -24.45
N SER A 4 4.91 28.77 -23.80
CA SER A 4 5.54 27.59 -23.17
C SER A 4 4.87 27.20 -21.86
N PHE A 5 4.37 28.18 -21.09
CA PHE A 5 3.62 27.93 -19.86
C PHE A 5 2.26 27.27 -20.13
N VAL A 6 1.54 27.72 -21.17
CA VAL A 6 0.24 27.13 -21.56
C VAL A 6 0.40 25.66 -21.97
N VAL A 7 1.50 25.30 -22.64
CA VAL A 7 1.78 23.92 -23.03
C VAL A 7 2.11 23.05 -21.80
N VAL A 8 2.84 23.59 -20.83
CA VAL A 8 3.18 22.87 -19.60
C VAL A 8 1.93 22.51 -18.79
N ASP A 9 1.02 23.46 -18.60
CA ASP A 9 -0.21 23.21 -17.84
C ASP A 9 -1.10 22.16 -18.54
N GLN A 10 -1.17 22.19 -19.88
CA GLN A 10 -1.89 21.17 -20.66
C GLN A 10 -1.29 19.78 -20.47
N VAL A 11 0.04 19.64 -20.53
CA VAL A 11 0.71 18.34 -20.31
C VAL A 11 0.45 17.83 -18.88
N ILE A 12 0.48 18.70 -17.88
CA ILE A 12 0.16 18.33 -16.49
C ILE A 12 -1.28 17.80 -16.39
N ASP A 13 -2.24 18.48 -17.01
CA ASP A 13 -3.65 18.09 -16.99
C ASP A 13 -3.90 16.77 -17.73
N GLU A 14 -3.23 16.55 -18.87
CA GLU A 14 -3.31 15.30 -19.63
C GLU A 14 -2.77 14.12 -18.83
N VAL A 15 -1.57 14.24 -18.24
CA VAL A 15 -0.97 13.18 -17.44
C VAL A 15 -1.82 12.90 -16.20
N ASN A 16 -2.29 13.94 -15.50
CA ASN A 16 -3.17 13.78 -14.35
C ASN A 16 -4.49 13.10 -14.71
N SER A 17 -5.08 13.44 -15.85
CA SER A 17 -6.31 12.82 -16.34
C SER A 17 -6.09 11.36 -16.71
N CYS A 18 -4.98 11.05 -17.38
CA CYS A 18 -4.57 9.67 -17.70
C CYS A 18 -4.39 8.84 -16.43
N VAL A 19 -3.56 9.29 -15.49
CA VAL A 19 -3.31 8.60 -14.21
C VAL A 19 -4.60 8.41 -13.42
N LYS A 20 -5.46 9.43 -13.37
CA LYS A 20 -6.77 9.34 -12.73
C LYS A 20 -7.62 8.25 -13.36
N ASN A 21 -7.69 8.19 -14.69
CA ASN A 21 -8.51 7.18 -15.38
C ASN A 21 -7.95 5.76 -15.15
N GLU A 22 -6.65 5.57 -15.34
CA GLU A 22 -5.98 4.26 -15.16
C GLU A 22 -6.06 3.76 -13.71
N THR A 23 -6.11 4.68 -12.74
CA THR A 23 -6.24 4.33 -11.31
C THR A 23 -7.68 4.38 -10.79
N LYS A 24 -8.68 4.34 -11.68
CA LYS A 24 -10.11 4.38 -11.33
C LYS A 24 -10.50 5.56 -10.42
N GLY A 25 -9.83 6.68 -10.62
CA GLY A 25 -10.05 7.93 -9.91
C GLY A 25 -9.39 8.03 -8.54
N LEU A 26 -8.55 7.06 -8.15
CA LEU A 26 -7.95 7.01 -6.81
C LEU A 26 -6.67 7.81 -6.68
N ILE A 27 -5.85 7.89 -7.75
CA ILE A 27 -4.69 8.78 -7.79
C ILE A 27 -5.11 10.02 -8.58
N LYS A 28 -5.24 11.14 -7.88
CA LYS A 28 -5.56 12.45 -8.44
C LYS A 28 -4.37 13.38 -8.22
N ASN A 29 -4.20 14.35 -9.10
CA ASN A 29 -3.13 15.35 -8.99
C ASN A 29 -1.74 14.69 -8.84
N PHE A 30 -1.48 13.67 -9.65
CA PHE A 30 -0.22 12.92 -9.70
C PHE A 30 0.97 13.85 -9.94
N LEU A 31 0.81 14.81 -10.85
CA LEU A 31 1.70 15.94 -11.06
C LEU A 31 1.08 17.19 -10.40
N PRO A 32 1.72 17.77 -9.37
CA PRO A 32 1.25 19.02 -8.79
C PRO A 32 1.53 20.22 -9.74
N PRO A 33 0.79 21.33 -9.61
CA PRO A 33 1.06 22.54 -10.39
C PRO A 33 2.50 23.02 -10.19
N GLY A 34 3.14 23.47 -11.29
CA GLY A 34 4.51 23.99 -11.25
C GLY A 34 5.61 22.93 -11.09
N CYS A 35 5.29 21.63 -11.17
CA CYS A 35 6.31 20.57 -11.15
C CYS A 35 7.10 20.44 -12.46
N LEU A 36 6.58 21.02 -13.55
CA LEU A 36 7.22 21.06 -14.86
C LEU A 36 7.55 22.51 -15.24
N TYR A 37 8.60 22.67 -16.04
CA TYR A 37 9.05 23.95 -16.57
C TYR A 37 9.15 23.89 -18.09
N GLY A 38 9.21 25.03 -18.77
CA GLY A 38 9.26 25.09 -20.23
C GLY A 38 10.48 24.39 -20.87
N GLU A 39 11.49 24.07 -20.08
CA GLU A 39 12.71 23.34 -20.50
C GLU A 39 12.64 21.83 -20.22
N THR A 40 11.54 21.32 -19.62
CA THR A 40 11.38 19.89 -19.39
C THR A 40 11.27 19.15 -20.73
N ALA A 41 12.33 18.43 -21.10
CA ALA A 41 12.37 17.66 -22.34
C ALA A 41 11.72 16.27 -22.23
N LEU A 42 11.75 15.64 -21.05
CA LEU A 42 11.24 14.28 -20.81
C LEU A 42 10.62 14.15 -19.42
N LEU A 43 9.53 13.38 -19.33
CA LEU A 43 8.85 13.02 -18.10
C LEU A 43 8.66 11.50 -18.04
N PHE A 44 9.14 10.87 -16.98
CA PHE A 44 8.86 9.47 -16.67
C PHE A 44 7.85 9.41 -15.50
N ALA A 45 6.66 8.90 -15.78
CA ALA A 45 5.58 8.75 -14.82
C ALA A 45 5.24 7.27 -14.64
N ASN A 46 5.08 6.83 -13.39
CA ASN A 46 4.59 5.50 -13.07
C ASN A 46 3.51 5.61 -11.98
N ALA A 47 2.34 5.07 -12.27
CA ALA A 47 1.22 5.00 -11.34
C ALA A 47 0.67 3.57 -11.34
N LEU A 48 0.54 2.97 -10.16
CA LEU A 48 0.05 1.61 -10.00
C LEU A 48 -1.17 1.61 -9.07
N TYR A 49 -2.25 0.98 -9.52
CA TYR A 49 -3.41 0.69 -8.70
C TYR A 49 -3.68 -0.81 -8.65
N PHE A 50 -3.79 -1.35 -7.45
CA PHE A 50 -4.09 -2.75 -7.23
C PHE A 50 -5.36 -2.92 -6.40
N LYS A 51 -6.30 -3.74 -6.91
CA LYS A 51 -7.50 -4.20 -6.18
C LYS A 51 -7.77 -5.66 -6.50
N GLY A 52 -7.28 -6.54 -5.64
CA GLY A 52 -7.55 -7.97 -5.69
C GLY A 52 -8.71 -8.36 -4.76
N GLN A 53 -9.39 -9.44 -5.11
CA GLN A 53 -10.30 -10.14 -4.18
C GLN A 53 -9.49 -11.21 -3.46
N TRP A 54 -9.66 -11.36 -2.15
CA TRP A 54 -9.06 -12.49 -1.42
C TRP A 54 -9.62 -13.81 -1.94
N ASP A 55 -8.77 -14.84 -2.06
CA ASP A 55 -9.20 -16.20 -2.41
C ASP A 55 -10.28 -16.69 -1.43
N GLN A 56 -10.01 -16.50 -0.14
CA GLN A 56 -10.99 -16.68 0.92
C GLN A 56 -11.42 -15.33 1.51
N LYS A 57 -12.61 -14.86 1.13
CA LYS A 57 -13.15 -13.57 1.57
C LYS A 57 -13.45 -13.55 3.08
N PHE A 58 -13.13 -12.42 3.72
CA PHE A 58 -13.56 -12.15 5.08
C PHE A 58 -15.08 -12.03 5.18
N ASP A 59 -15.64 -12.53 6.29
CA ASP A 59 -17.05 -12.40 6.59
C ASP A 59 -17.33 -11.00 7.15
N LYS A 60 -18.07 -10.17 6.39
CA LYS A 60 -18.40 -8.80 6.80
C LYS A 60 -19.17 -8.75 8.13
N THR A 61 -19.96 -9.77 8.45
CA THR A 61 -20.72 -9.83 9.70
C THR A 61 -19.85 -10.01 10.94
N ARG A 62 -18.60 -10.46 10.74
CA ARG A 62 -17.59 -10.66 11.78
C ARG A 62 -16.62 -9.49 11.90
N THR A 63 -16.73 -8.48 11.04
CA THR A 63 -15.96 -7.25 11.18
C THR A 63 -16.46 -6.48 12.39
N ARG A 64 -15.55 -6.15 13.32
CA ARG A 64 -15.85 -5.43 14.56
C ARG A 64 -14.80 -4.36 14.80
N ASN A 65 -15.22 -3.24 15.40
CA ASN A 65 -14.28 -2.21 15.84
C ASN A 65 -13.48 -2.77 17.03
N MET A 66 -12.16 -2.70 16.91
CA MET A 66 -11.21 -3.12 17.95
C MET A 66 -10.10 -2.08 18.07
N ASN A 67 -9.43 -2.08 19.22
CA ASN A 67 -8.26 -1.24 19.47
C ASN A 67 -7.14 -1.54 18.48
N PHE A 68 -6.54 -0.50 17.93
CA PHE A 68 -5.30 -0.53 17.16
C PHE A 68 -4.32 0.48 17.77
N HIS A 69 -3.11 0.02 18.03
CA HIS A 69 -2.06 0.80 18.66
C HIS A 69 -1.25 1.53 17.58
N LEU A 70 -1.28 2.86 17.60
CA LEU A 70 -0.48 3.71 16.72
C LEU A 70 0.97 3.79 17.21
N LEU A 71 1.87 4.24 16.32
CA LEU A 71 3.30 4.30 16.60
C LEU A 71 3.66 5.35 17.67
N ASP A 72 2.82 6.35 17.86
CA ASP A 72 2.94 7.38 18.90
C ASP A 72 2.36 6.94 20.26
N GLY A 73 1.83 5.71 20.35
CA GLY A 73 1.22 5.15 21.55
C GLY A 73 -0.28 5.42 21.68
N GLU A 74 -0.88 6.21 20.79
CA GLU A 74 -2.33 6.41 20.77
C GLU A 74 -3.07 5.12 20.42
N ILE A 75 -4.30 5.00 20.92
CA ILE A 75 -5.18 3.86 20.62
C ILE A 75 -6.41 4.36 19.87
N VAL A 76 -6.61 3.83 18.68
CA VAL A 76 -7.78 4.13 17.84
C VAL A 76 -8.63 2.88 17.63
N GLN A 77 -9.91 3.08 17.37
CA GLN A 77 -10.83 2.00 17.03
C GLN A 77 -10.90 1.84 15.51
N VAL A 78 -10.56 0.65 15.02
CA VAL A 78 -10.61 0.35 13.57
C VAL A 78 -11.40 -0.94 13.31
N PRO A 79 -12.03 -1.10 12.14
CA PRO A 79 -12.78 -2.30 11.80
C PRO A 79 -11.82 -3.47 11.51
N TYR A 80 -11.66 -4.38 12.48
CA TYR A 80 -10.86 -5.60 12.33
C TYR A 80 -11.62 -6.63 11.51
N MET A 81 -11.01 -7.08 10.41
CA MET A 81 -11.54 -8.19 9.61
C MET A 81 -11.14 -9.53 10.23
N THR A 82 -12.09 -10.46 10.36
CA THR A 82 -11.85 -11.79 10.95
C THR A 82 -12.22 -12.89 9.97
N SER A 83 -11.29 -13.82 9.74
CA SER A 83 -11.54 -14.98 8.88
C SER A 83 -12.53 -15.96 9.49
N LYS A 84 -13.19 -16.75 8.64
CA LYS A 84 -14.06 -17.83 9.11
C LYS A 84 -13.21 -18.96 9.71
N ARG A 85 -13.82 -19.74 10.61
CA ARG A 85 -13.18 -20.96 11.13
C ARG A 85 -12.93 -21.91 9.96
N GLY A 86 -11.73 -22.47 9.87
CA GLY A 86 -11.31 -23.34 8.76
C GLY A 86 -10.72 -22.61 7.56
N SER A 87 -10.58 -21.28 7.60
CA SER A 87 -9.81 -20.57 6.57
C SER A 87 -8.35 -21.00 6.58
N ARG A 88 -7.82 -21.33 5.40
CA ARG A 88 -6.45 -21.82 5.23
C ARG A 88 -5.57 -20.66 4.78
N HIS A 89 -4.95 -20.00 5.75
CA HIS A 89 -3.89 -19.02 5.48
C HIS A 89 -2.54 -19.63 5.83
N LEU A 90 -1.52 -19.32 5.03
CA LEU A 90 -0.16 -19.69 5.38
C LEU A 90 0.34 -18.73 6.45
N TYR A 91 0.92 -19.27 7.52
CA TYR A 91 1.52 -18.47 8.58
C TYR A 91 2.87 -19.03 9.00
N GLY A 92 3.76 -18.16 9.46
CA GLY A 92 5.08 -18.51 9.97
C GLY A 92 5.39 -17.74 11.24
N LEU A 93 6.09 -18.38 12.18
CA LEU A 93 6.57 -17.77 13.42
C LEU A 93 8.09 -17.67 13.36
N PHE A 94 8.61 -16.50 13.69
CA PHE A 94 10.04 -16.20 13.65
C PHE A 94 10.48 -15.58 14.98
N GLY A 95 11.79 -15.59 15.23
CA GLY A 95 12.37 -14.87 16.37
C GLY A 95 12.10 -13.37 16.27
N GLY A 96 11.02 -12.93 16.93
CA GLY A 96 10.62 -11.52 17.07
C GLY A 96 9.41 -11.08 16.23
N TYR A 97 8.88 -11.91 15.32
CA TYR A 97 7.74 -11.53 14.48
C TYR A 97 7.00 -12.75 13.91
N LYS A 98 5.82 -12.49 13.33
CA LYS A 98 4.95 -13.47 12.68
C LYS A 98 4.72 -13.03 11.24
N ILE A 99 4.56 -13.98 10.33
CA ILE A 99 4.16 -13.72 8.94
C ILE A 99 2.81 -14.38 8.70
N LEU A 100 1.91 -13.68 8.02
CA LEU A 100 0.67 -14.22 7.47
C LEU A 100 0.65 -13.93 5.97
N SER A 101 0.37 -14.94 5.15
CA SER A 101 0.17 -14.79 3.71
C SER A 101 -1.29 -15.07 3.35
N ILE A 102 -1.93 -14.12 2.65
CA ILE A 102 -3.30 -14.24 2.17
C ILE A 102 -3.32 -14.12 0.65
N PRO A 103 -3.70 -15.19 -0.07
CA PRO A 103 -3.72 -15.19 -1.53
C PRO A 103 -4.90 -14.39 -2.10
N TYR A 104 -4.68 -13.81 -3.27
CA TYR A 104 -5.74 -13.23 -4.09
C TYR A 104 -6.35 -14.27 -5.03
N GLN A 105 -7.67 -14.20 -5.20
CA GLN A 105 -8.45 -15.09 -6.04
C GLN A 105 -7.97 -15.00 -7.50
N GLY A 106 -7.68 -16.16 -8.10
CA GLY A 106 -7.36 -16.27 -9.52
C GLY A 106 -6.00 -15.68 -9.91
N SER A 107 -5.06 -15.59 -8.97
CA SER A 107 -3.71 -15.06 -9.22
C SER A 107 -2.66 -15.79 -8.39
N ASP A 108 -1.41 -15.73 -8.83
CA ASP A 108 -0.26 -16.20 -8.04
C ASP A 108 0.20 -15.15 -7.00
N PHE A 109 -0.52 -14.04 -6.86
CA PHE A 109 -0.22 -13.00 -5.89
C PHE A 109 -0.80 -13.31 -4.52
N SER A 110 -0.03 -13.01 -3.49
CA SER A 110 -0.46 -13.02 -2.09
C SER A 110 0.00 -11.76 -1.38
N MET A 111 -0.79 -11.26 -0.44
CA MET A 111 -0.35 -10.21 0.47
C MET A 111 0.28 -10.84 1.72
N TYR A 112 1.51 -10.43 2.02
CA TYR A 112 2.23 -10.85 3.21
C TYR A 112 2.14 -9.76 4.28
N PHE A 113 1.68 -10.15 5.47
CA PHE A 113 1.63 -9.31 6.65
C PHE A 113 2.73 -9.75 7.61
N PHE A 114 3.66 -8.84 7.88
CA PHE A 114 4.72 -9.04 8.86
C PHE A 114 4.33 -8.31 10.14
N LEU A 115 4.13 -9.06 11.22
CA LEU A 115 3.66 -8.55 12.50
C LEU A 115 4.74 -8.76 13.57
N PRO A 116 5.38 -7.70 14.07
CA PRO A 116 6.28 -7.81 15.23
C PRO A 116 5.56 -8.41 16.45
N ASN A 117 6.32 -9.10 17.32
CA ASN A 117 5.77 -9.58 18.58
C ASN A 117 5.55 -8.44 19.60
N GLU A 118 6.41 -7.44 19.56
CA GLU A 118 6.36 -6.22 20.38
C GLU A 118 5.44 -5.18 19.73
N THR A 119 4.64 -4.43 20.51
CA THR A 119 3.69 -3.44 20.00
C THR A 119 4.36 -2.25 19.30
N ASP A 120 5.57 -1.89 19.73
CA ASP A 120 6.45 -0.85 19.18
C ASP A 120 7.58 -1.43 18.30
N GLY A 121 7.53 -2.74 18.02
CA GLY A 121 8.61 -3.46 17.33
C GLY A 121 8.72 -3.22 15.81
N LEU A 122 7.87 -2.38 15.22
CA LEU A 122 7.81 -2.20 13.76
C LEU A 122 9.11 -1.64 13.20
N GLU A 123 9.70 -0.62 13.82
CA GLU A 123 10.93 0.00 13.33
C GLU A 123 12.10 -0.99 13.34
N LYS A 124 12.23 -1.77 14.43
CA LYS A 124 13.23 -2.84 14.58
C LYS A 124 13.07 -3.92 13.51
N LEU A 125 11.83 -4.33 13.23
CA LEU A 125 11.54 -5.30 12.18
C LEU A 125 11.90 -4.77 10.79
N VAL A 126 11.53 -3.53 10.48
CA VAL A 126 11.88 -2.90 9.19
C VAL A 126 13.39 -2.80 9.01
N LYS A 127 14.15 -2.45 10.06
CA LYS A 127 15.63 -2.44 10.02
C LYS A 127 16.19 -3.83 9.74
N LYS A 128 15.69 -4.87 10.42
CA LYS A 128 16.09 -6.27 10.23
C LYS A 128 15.83 -6.77 8.81
N LEU A 129 14.71 -6.37 8.19
CA LEU A 129 14.35 -6.80 6.83
C LEU A 129 15.13 -6.04 5.74
N LYS A 130 15.51 -4.78 5.97
CA LYS A 130 16.32 -3.99 5.02
C LYS A 130 17.76 -4.48 4.93
N TYR A 131 18.33 -4.86 6.06
CA TYR A 131 19.69 -5.38 6.17
C TYR A 131 19.61 -6.77 6.76
N PRO A 132 19.27 -7.81 5.96
CA PRO A 132 19.33 -9.16 6.45
C PRO A 132 20.76 -9.42 6.89
N THR A 133 20.99 -9.48 8.21
CA THR A 133 22.26 -9.95 8.73
C THR A 133 22.41 -11.38 8.23
N LEU A 134 23.50 -11.64 7.52
CA LEU A 134 23.96 -12.98 7.22
C LEU A 134 24.39 -13.57 8.57
N ASP A 135 23.42 -14.05 9.34
CA ASP A 135 23.72 -14.84 10.53
C ASP A 135 24.33 -16.15 10.03
N SER A 136 25.66 -16.24 10.15
CA SER A 136 26.52 -17.40 9.90
C SER A 136 26.28 -18.53 10.88
#